data_AF-A0A3R7R545-F1
#
_entry.id   AF-A0A3R7R545-F1
#
_cell.length_a   1.000
_cell.length_b   1.000
_cell.length_c   1.000
_cell.angle_alpha   90.00
_cell.angle_beta   90.00
_cell.angle_gamma   90.00
#
_symmetry.space_group_name_H-M   'P 1'
#
loop_
_entity.id
_entity.type
_entity.pdbx_description
1 polymer ?
#
loop_
_entity_poly.entity_id
_entity_poly.type
_entity_poly.pdbx_seq_one_letter_code
_entity_poly.pdbx_strand_id
1 'polypeptide(L)'
;MDKVSAARLADFFYKNVAVTANDMLYGPFVNGTACAAAASGGAGCGKNYGATRISVWSLAHALDPAVPVLFPAVTPTMRYAEPVARGLTEPELIGIIVGSVVGGLLLVAVAALLLRFCRDSRDNANAPKEPTDPVTLVFTDIESSTALWAACSQLMPDAVAAHHRLIRALIAKYHCYEVKTVGDSFVIACKSVFAAVQLVRELQQVFVQHDWGTGALDEAYRKFEEGRAEEDAEGYVPPTARLDAAVYRHYWNGLRVRVGVHTGLCDIRRDEVTKGYDYYGETANMAVAHGGRGERRAGAADACG
;
A
#
# COMPACT_ATOMS: atom_id res chain seq x y z
N MET A 1 41.75 -57.63 7.13
CA MET A 1 40.85 -58.55 7.87
C MET A 1 39.61 -57.77 8.24
N ASP A 2 38.57 -57.85 7.41
CA ASP A 2 37.29 -57.20 7.71
C ASP A 2 36.63 -57.91 8.89
N LYS A 3 36.36 -57.16 9.95
CA LYS A 3 35.69 -57.67 11.15
C LYS A 3 34.28 -58.14 10.75
N VAL A 4 34.06 -59.46 10.78
CA VAL A 4 32.74 -60.04 10.60
C VAL A 4 31.87 -59.62 11.78
N SER A 5 30.98 -58.65 11.58
CA SER A 5 30.02 -58.23 12.60
C SER A 5 28.80 -59.16 12.58
N ALA A 6 28.13 -59.32 13.73
CA ALA A 6 26.91 -60.13 13.83
C ALA A 6 25.84 -59.69 12.82
N ALA A 7 25.74 -58.39 12.54
CA ALA A 7 24.84 -57.85 11.53
C ALA A 7 25.21 -58.30 10.11
N ARG A 8 26.50 -58.29 9.74
CA ARG A 8 26.93 -58.78 8.42
C ARG A 8 26.78 -60.29 8.27
N LEU A 9 27.00 -61.04 9.35
CA LEU A 9 26.77 -62.48 9.36
C LEU A 9 25.27 -62.79 9.18
N ALA A 10 24.40 -62.13 9.94
CA ALA A 10 22.95 -62.28 9.83
C ALA A 10 22.44 -61.89 8.43
N ASP A 11 22.89 -60.75 7.90
CA ASP A 11 22.52 -60.29 6.55
C ASP A 11 23.01 -61.27 5.47
N PHE A 12 24.19 -61.87 5.65
CA PHE A 12 24.66 -62.94 4.76
C PHE A 12 23.75 -64.18 4.83
N PHE A 13 23.34 -64.61 6.02
CA PHE A 13 22.42 -65.73 6.17
C PHE A 13 21.05 -65.44 5.53
N TYR A 14 20.47 -64.27 5.76
CA TYR A 14 19.17 -63.89 5.17
C TYR A 14 19.22 -63.71 3.65
N LYS A 15 20.35 -63.29 3.08
CA LYS A 15 20.52 -63.10 1.64
C LYS A 15 20.90 -64.37 0.88
N ASN A 16 21.60 -65.31 1.50
CA ASN A 16 22.23 -66.43 0.78
C ASN A 16 21.77 -67.82 1.22
N VAL A 17 21.09 -67.95 2.37
CA VAL A 17 20.69 -69.25 2.91
C VAL A 17 19.17 -69.42 2.84
N ALA A 18 18.74 -70.63 2.46
CA ALA A 18 17.34 -71.04 2.54
C ALA A 18 17.17 -72.11 3.62
N VAL A 19 16.21 -71.93 4.53
CA VAL A 19 15.95 -72.81 5.67
C VAL A 19 14.47 -73.24 5.64
N THR A 20 14.22 -74.53 5.83
CA THR A 20 12.86 -75.08 5.95
C THR A 20 12.51 -75.31 7.42
N ALA A 21 11.35 -74.83 7.87
CA ALA A 21 10.81 -75.11 9.19
C ALA A 21 9.29 -75.31 9.10
N ASN A 22 8.76 -76.43 9.60
CA ASN A 22 7.33 -76.76 9.64
C ASN A 22 6.61 -76.49 8.29
N ASP A 23 7.11 -77.08 7.20
CA ASP A 23 6.64 -76.91 5.82
C ASP A 23 6.71 -75.50 5.21
N MET A 24 7.28 -74.52 5.94
CA MET A 24 7.58 -73.19 5.41
C MET A 24 9.06 -73.08 5.03
N LEU A 25 9.31 -72.64 3.80
CA LEU A 25 10.65 -72.41 3.28
C LEU A 25 10.99 -70.92 3.33
N TYR A 26 11.92 -70.56 4.21
CA TYR A 26 12.45 -69.22 4.36
C TYR A 26 13.70 -69.06 3.49
N GLY A 27 13.80 -67.98 2.73
CA GLY A 27 14.98 -67.72 1.89
C GLY A 27 14.87 -66.42 1.11
N PRO A 28 15.92 -66.03 0.38
CA PRO A 28 15.99 -64.73 -0.27
C PRO A 28 14.82 -64.48 -1.24
N PHE A 29 14.33 -63.24 -1.26
CA PHE A 29 13.22 -62.78 -2.09
C PHE A 29 13.68 -61.71 -3.09
N VAL A 30 12.93 -61.56 -4.18
CA VAL A 30 13.25 -60.62 -5.26
C VAL A 30 12.68 -59.24 -4.92
N ASN A 31 13.55 -58.27 -4.62
CA ASN A 31 13.18 -56.85 -4.48
C ASN A 31 13.67 -56.00 -5.67
N GLY A 32 13.71 -56.59 -6.87
CA GLY A 32 14.02 -55.89 -8.13
C GLY A 32 15.50 -55.56 -8.40
N THR A 33 16.42 -55.67 -7.42
CA THR A 33 17.83 -55.24 -7.61
C THR A 33 18.92 -56.22 -7.18
N ALA A 34 18.62 -57.41 -6.62
CA ALA A 34 19.66 -58.38 -6.26
C ALA A 34 19.18 -59.85 -6.17
N CYS A 35 19.74 -60.73 -7.01
CA CYS A 35 19.85 -62.18 -6.79
C CYS A 35 21.17 -62.65 -7.40
N ALA A 36 22.25 -62.71 -6.61
CA ALA A 36 23.60 -62.99 -7.10
C ALA A 36 24.06 -64.46 -6.94
N ALA A 37 23.23 -65.34 -6.35
CA ALA A 37 23.63 -66.71 -6.00
C ALA A 37 22.90 -67.82 -6.78
N ALA A 38 22.46 -67.54 -8.02
CA ALA A 38 21.93 -68.56 -8.94
C ALA A 38 23.05 -69.30 -9.71
N ALA A 39 24.24 -69.43 -9.11
CA ALA A 39 25.40 -70.08 -9.71
C ALA A 39 25.67 -71.47 -9.08
N SER A 40 24.62 -72.29 -8.94
CA SER A 40 24.73 -73.76 -8.92
C SER A 40 23.35 -74.42 -8.75
N GLY A 41 22.62 -74.56 -9.86
CA GLY A 41 21.79 -75.76 -10.10
C GLY A 41 20.45 -75.94 -9.39
N GLY A 42 19.79 -74.89 -8.86
CA GLY A 42 18.44 -75.05 -8.28
C GLY A 42 17.54 -73.84 -8.52
N ALA A 43 16.37 -74.08 -9.15
CA ALA A 43 15.19 -73.23 -9.31
C ALA A 43 15.30 -71.74 -8.91
N GLY A 44 15.18 -70.87 -9.91
CA GLY A 44 15.37 -69.42 -9.88
C GLY A 44 14.73 -68.70 -8.70
N CYS A 45 15.51 -67.73 -8.21
CA CYS A 45 15.23 -66.80 -7.12
C CYS A 45 13.78 -66.29 -7.11
N GLY A 46 13.04 -66.61 -6.04
CA GLY A 46 11.65 -66.22 -5.83
C GLY A 46 10.92 -67.17 -4.88
N LYS A 47 11.26 -67.15 -3.58
CA LYS A 47 10.55 -67.91 -2.55
C LYS A 47 9.76 -66.95 -1.66
N ASN A 48 8.44 -67.11 -1.62
CA ASN A 48 7.54 -66.32 -0.80
C ASN A 48 7.54 -66.88 0.63
N TYR A 49 7.68 -66.00 1.63
CA TYR A 49 7.57 -66.34 3.06
C TYR A 49 6.12 -66.62 3.52
N GLY A 50 5.21 -66.88 2.58
CA GLY A 50 3.78 -67.02 2.83
C GLY A 50 3.27 -68.42 2.49
N ALA A 51 1.95 -68.60 2.55
CA ALA A 51 1.30 -69.88 2.24
C ALA A 51 1.75 -70.40 0.86
N THR A 52 2.32 -71.62 0.86
CA THR A 52 2.67 -72.36 -0.35
C THR A 52 1.55 -73.32 -0.71
N ARG A 53 1.44 -73.72 -1.98
CA ARG A 53 0.40 -74.66 -2.45
C ARG A 53 -1.01 -74.17 -2.12
N ILE A 54 -1.28 -72.90 -2.42
CA ILE A 54 -2.63 -72.36 -2.32
C ILE A 54 -3.47 -73.02 -3.41
N SER A 55 -4.42 -73.86 -3.02
CA SER A 55 -5.43 -74.44 -3.90
C SER A 55 -6.80 -73.87 -3.55
N VAL A 56 -7.57 -73.54 -4.57
CA VAL A 56 -8.97 -73.14 -4.41
C VAL A 56 -9.82 -74.39 -4.53
N TRP A 57 -10.52 -74.76 -3.47
CA TRP A 57 -11.42 -75.91 -3.45
C TRP A 57 -12.87 -75.46 -3.65
N SER A 58 -13.63 -76.26 -4.39
CA SER A 58 -15.09 -76.10 -4.40
C SER A 58 -15.66 -76.54 -3.04
N LEU A 59 -16.82 -76.01 -2.67
CA LEU A 59 -17.48 -76.39 -1.42
C LEU A 59 -17.79 -77.89 -1.36
N ALA A 60 -18.08 -78.52 -2.51
CA ALA A 60 -18.31 -79.96 -2.60
C ALA A 60 -17.05 -80.77 -2.24
N HIS A 61 -15.87 -80.37 -2.72
CA HIS A 61 -14.61 -81.03 -2.36
C HIS A 61 -14.24 -80.84 -0.88
N ALA A 62 -14.60 -79.69 -0.30
CA ALA A 62 -14.37 -79.45 1.13
C ALA A 62 -15.23 -80.35 2.04
N LEU A 63 -16.39 -80.82 1.56
CA LEU A 63 -17.30 -81.68 2.32
C LEU A 63 -17.14 -83.18 1.98
N ASP A 64 -16.70 -83.52 0.77
CA ASP A 64 -16.41 -84.89 0.32
C ASP A 64 -15.03 -84.95 -0.37
N PRO A 65 -14.02 -85.61 0.26
CA PRO A 65 -12.67 -85.73 -0.30
C PRO A 65 -12.59 -86.55 -1.59
N ALA A 66 -13.62 -87.34 -1.94
CA ALA A 66 -13.64 -88.17 -3.14
C ALA A 66 -13.88 -87.34 -4.42
N VAL A 67 -14.43 -86.13 -4.30
CA VAL A 67 -14.58 -85.19 -5.42
C VAL A 67 -13.18 -84.73 -5.86
N PRO A 68 -12.84 -84.60 -7.15
CA PRO A 68 -11.51 -84.12 -7.55
C PRO A 68 -11.36 -82.61 -7.37
N VAL A 69 -10.14 -82.15 -7.06
CA VAL A 69 -9.80 -80.72 -7.03
C VAL A 69 -9.90 -80.11 -8.42
N LEU A 70 -10.54 -78.94 -8.54
CA LEU A 70 -10.70 -78.25 -9.83
C LEU A 70 -9.39 -77.67 -10.37
N PHE A 71 -8.50 -77.21 -9.48
CA PHE A 71 -7.21 -76.65 -9.85
C PHE A 71 -6.10 -77.20 -8.95
N PRO A 72 -4.94 -77.56 -9.52
CA PRO A 72 -3.78 -77.92 -8.72
C PRO A 72 -3.30 -76.70 -7.91
N ALA A 73 -2.72 -76.97 -6.76
CA ALA A 73 -2.21 -75.95 -5.87
C ALA A 73 -1.10 -75.13 -6.54
N VAL A 74 -1.17 -73.80 -6.43
CA VAL A 74 -0.18 -72.87 -6.99
C VAL A 74 0.48 -72.05 -5.90
N THR A 75 1.71 -71.60 -6.15
CA THR A 75 2.45 -70.71 -5.25
C THR A 75 2.85 -69.45 -6.03
N PRO A 76 2.08 -68.36 -5.92
CA PRO A 76 2.38 -67.12 -6.65
C PRO A 76 3.54 -66.36 -5.99
N THR A 77 4.34 -65.65 -6.81
CA THR A 77 5.38 -64.76 -6.31
C THR A 77 4.77 -63.40 -5.96
N MET A 78 4.94 -62.93 -4.71
CA MET A 78 4.55 -61.57 -4.32
C MET A 78 5.63 -60.57 -4.75
N ARG A 79 5.24 -59.54 -5.52
CA ARG A 79 6.06 -58.35 -5.78
C ARG A 79 5.49 -57.18 -4.97
N TYR A 80 6.29 -56.61 -4.08
CA TYR A 80 5.95 -55.34 -3.42
C TYR A 80 6.32 -54.18 -4.37
N ALA A 81 5.38 -53.28 -4.63
CA ALA A 81 5.63 -52.02 -5.29
C ALA A 81 5.34 -50.88 -4.29
N GLU A 82 6.32 -50.02 -4.04
CA GLU A 82 6.08 -48.81 -3.24
C GLU A 82 5.29 -47.80 -4.08
N PRO A 83 4.21 -47.20 -3.54
CA PRO A 83 3.50 -46.13 -4.24
C PRO A 83 4.42 -44.90 -4.30
N VAL A 84 4.80 -44.50 -5.52
CA VAL A 84 5.67 -43.36 -5.77
C VAL A 84 5.09 -42.10 -5.11
N ALA A 85 5.89 -41.42 -4.29
CA ALA A 85 5.53 -40.19 -3.62
C ALA A 85 5.05 -39.14 -4.65
N ARG A 86 3.78 -38.72 -4.57
CA ARG A 86 3.22 -37.64 -5.37
C ARG A 86 3.79 -36.29 -4.92
N GLY A 87 5.00 -35.96 -5.36
CA GLY A 87 5.51 -34.59 -5.34
C GLY A 87 4.92 -33.78 -6.50
N LEU A 88 4.67 -32.48 -6.27
CA LEU A 88 4.34 -31.53 -7.35
C LEU A 88 5.47 -31.52 -8.36
N THR A 89 5.14 -31.49 -9.64
CA THR A 89 6.14 -31.43 -10.71
C THR A 89 6.83 -30.06 -10.70
N GLU A 90 8.10 -29.98 -11.09
CA GLU A 90 8.82 -28.70 -11.23
C GLU A 90 8.04 -27.60 -11.97
N PRO A 91 7.35 -27.88 -13.10
CA PRO A 91 6.54 -26.85 -13.76
C PRO A 91 5.33 -26.38 -12.95
N GLU A 92 4.71 -27.24 -12.14
CA GLU A 92 3.60 -26.84 -11.26
C GLU A 92 4.10 -25.91 -10.14
N LEU A 93 5.29 -26.18 -9.59
CA LEU A 93 5.90 -25.33 -8.56
C LEU A 93 6.22 -23.92 -9.09
N ILE A 94 6.81 -23.84 -10.29
CA ILE A 94 7.14 -22.55 -10.93
C ILE A 94 5.86 -21.75 -11.21
N GLY A 95 4.80 -22.42 -11.71
CA GLY A 95 3.52 -21.79 -11.97
C GLY A 95 2.89 -21.18 -10.71
N ILE A 96 2.94 -21.88 -9.58
CA ILE A 96 2.42 -21.39 -8.29
C ILE A 96 3.20 -20.15 -7.83
N ILE A 97 4.53 -20.17 -7.92
CA ILE A 97 5.38 -19.06 -7.46
C ILE A 97 5.10 -17.81 -8.30
N VAL A 98 5.13 -17.93 -9.63
CA VAL A 98 4.89 -16.79 -10.54
C VAL A 98 3.48 -16.24 -10.36
N GLY A 99 2.47 -17.11 -10.30
CA GLY A 99 1.09 -16.70 -10.06
C GLY A 99 0.90 -15.96 -8.73
N SER A 100 1.57 -16.42 -7.66
CA SER A 100 1.50 -15.76 -6.35
C SER A 100 2.15 -14.39 -6.36
N VAL A 101 3.32 -14.25 -7.01
CA VAL A 101 4.04 -12.97 -7.10
C VAL A 101 3.25 -11.96 -7.93
N VAL A 102 2.76 -12.36 -9.10
CA VAL A 102 1.96 -11.49 -9.97
C VAL A 102 0.65 -11.09 -9.30
N GLY A 103 -0.05 -12.06 -8.67
CA GLY A 103 -1.27 -11.79 -7.92
C GLY A 103 -1.04 -10.83 -6.74
N GLY A 104 0.06 -11.01 -6.01
CA GLY A 104 0.46 -10.12 -4.92
C GLY A 104 0.76 -8.69 -5.40
N LEU A 105 1.52 -8.54 -6.49
CA LEU A 105 1.80 -7.23 -7.09
C LEU A 105 0.54 -6.53 -7.57
N LEU A 106 -0.40 -7.28 -8.16
CA LEU A 106 -1.66 -6.74 -8.65
C LEU A 106 -2.57 -6.30 -7.50
N LEU A 107 -2.62 -7.07 -6.40
CA LEU A 107 -3.30 -6.68 -5.17
C LEU A 107 -2.73 -5.39 -4.56
N VAL A 108 -1.40 -5.26 -4.49
CA VAL A 108 -0.74 -4.05 -3.99
C VAL A 108 -1.05 -2.85 -4.88
N ALA A 109 -1.02 -3.03 -6.21
CA ALA A 109 -1.36 -1.96 -7.16
C ALA A 109 -2.82 -1.50 -7.01
N VAL A 110 -3.76 -2.44 -6.89
CA VAL A 110 -5.18 -2.14 -6.65
C VAL A 110 -5.37 -1.46 -5.30
N ALA A 111 -4.72 -1.94 -4.23
CA ALA A 111 -4.77 -1.29 -2.93
C ALA A 111 -4.20 0.13 -2.96
N ALA A 112 -3.07 0.36 -3.64
CA ALA A 112 -2.50 1.70 -3.82
C ALA A 112 -3.43 2.62 -4.62
N LEU A 113 -4.09 2.09 -5.66
CA LEU A 113 -5.06 2.85 -6.47
C LEU A 113 -6.30 3.20 -5.65
N LEU A 114 -6.86 2.24 -4.91
CA LEU A 114 -7.97 2.45 -3.98
C LEU A 114 -7.60 3.44 -2.88
N LEU A 115 -6.41 3.35 -2.30
CA LEU A 115 -5.95 4.33 -1.32
C LEU A 115 -5.81 5.73 -1.91
N ARG A 116 -5.41 5.88 -3.19
CA ARG A 116 -5.41 7.17 -3.88
C ARG A 116 -6.83 7.69 -4.11
N PHE A 117 -7.75 6.85 -4.58
CA PHE A 117 -9.15 7.23 -4.80
C PHE A 117 -9.92 7.51 -3.51
N CYS A 118 -9.68 6.76 -2.43
CA CYS A 118 -10.29 7.01 -1.13
C CYS A 118 -9.74 8.27 -0.46
N ARG A 119 -8.53 8.71 -0.81
CA ARG A 119 -7.96 9.98 -0.35
C ARG A 119 -8.67 11.22 -0.92
N ASP A 120 -9.45 11.05 -1.99
CA ASP A 120 -10.27 12.11 -2.60
C ASP A 120 -11.66 12.25 -1.95
N SER A 121 -12.05 11.36 -1.04
CA SER A 121 -13.20 11.64 -0.19
C SER A 121 -12.77 12.71 0.81
N ARG A 122 -13.19 13.96 0.58
CA ARG A 122 -12.97 15.10 1.49
C ARG A 122 -13.05 14.65 2.95
N ASP A 123 -11.93 14.72 3.66
CA ASP A 123 -11.86 14.31 5.06
C ASP A 123 -12.62 15.33 5.92
N ASN A 124 -13.88 15.02 6.16
CA ASN A 124 -14.77 15.82 6.99
C ASN A 124 -14.61 15.52 8.50
N ALA A 125 -13.63 14.72 8.93
CA ALA A 125 -13.41 14.45 10.36
C ALA A 125 -13.09 15.74 11.13
N ASN A 126 -12.31 16.62 10.49
CA ASN A 126 -11.81 17.86 11.09
C ASN A 126 -12.77 19.05 10.93
N ALA A 127 -13.84 18.93 10.14
CA ALA A 127 -14.82 19.99 9.97
C ALA A 127 -15.51 20.34 11.31
N PRO A 128 -15.58 21.62 11.70
CA PRO A 128 -16.52 22.11 12.71
C PRO A 128 -17.97 21.82 12.27
N LYS A 129 -18.75 21.15 13.13
CA LYS A 129 -20.12 20.70 12.82
C LYS A 129 -21.18 21.19 13.79
N GLU A 130 -20.74 21.64 14.96
CA GLU A 130 -21.62 22.05 16.05
C GLU A 130 -22.00 23.53 15.87
N PRO A 131 -23.28 23.88 15.62
CA PRO A 131 -23.69 25.26 15.37
C PRO A 131 -23.56 26.18 16.60
N THR A 132 -23.51 25.58 17.79
CA THR A 132 -23.40 26.31 19.06
C THR A 132 -21.96 26.69 19.41
N ASP A 133 -20.97 26.04 18.79
CA ASP A 133 -19.56 26.30 19.02
C ASP A 133 -19.03 27.37 18.03
N PRO A 134 -18.20 28.32 18.48
CA PRO A 134 -17.59 29.28 17.59
C PRO A 134 -16.61 28.60 16.63
N VAL A 135 -16.71 28.95 15.36
CA VAL A 135 -15.81 28.48 14.31
C VAL A 135 -14.76 29.55 14.03
N THR A 136 -13.50 29.14 13.93
CA THR A 136 -12.43 30.03 13.46
C THR A 136 -12.25 29.84 11.96
N LEU A 137 -12.50 30.90 11.19
CA LEU A 137 -12.29 30.92 9.75
C LEU A 137 -10.99 31.65 9.41
N VAL A 138 -10.20 31.02 8.55
CA VAL A 138 -8.96 31.57 8.00
C VAL A 138 -9.13 31.69 6.49
N PHE A 139 -8.89 32.89 5.98
CA PHE A 139 -8.89 33.19 4.56
C PHE A 139 -7.47 33.52 4.13
N THR A 140 -6.98 32.87 3.07
CA THR A 140 -5.68 33.17 2.49
C THR A 140 -5.83 33.60 1.05
N ASP A 141 -4.93 34.46 0.57
CA ASP A 141 -4.91 34.93 -0.81
C ASP A 141 -3.49 35.36 -1.20
N ILE A 142 -3.06 35.11 -2.44
CA ILE A 142 -1.73 35.56 -2.88
C ILE A 142 -1.81 37.05 -3.23
N GLU A 143 -0.89 37.83 -2.69
CA GLU A 143 -0.79 39.25 -3.00
C GLU A 143 -0.41 39.45 -4.47
N SER A 144 -1.15 40.32 -5.16
CA SER A 144 -0.91 40.69 -6.56
C SER A 144 -0.86 39.49 -7.51
N SER A 145 -1.63 38.44 -7.23
CA SER A 145 -1.64 37.19 -8.00
C SER A 145 -1.86 37.41 -9.50
N THR A 146 -2.83 38.25 -9.87
CA THR A 146 -3.11 38.62 -11.27
C THR A 146 -1.90 39.26 -11.96
N ALA A 147 -1.19 40.16 -11.28
CA ALA A 147 -0.01 40.82 -11.82
C ALA A 147 1.17 39.84 -11.94
N LEU A 148 1.33 38.93 -10.98
CA LEU A 148 2.33 37.85 -11.06
C LEU A 148 2.04 36.88 -12.21
N TRP A 149 0.77 36.54 -12.46
CA TRP A 149 0.38 35.74 -13.62
C TRP A 149 0.73 36.41 -14.95
N ALA A 150 0.60 37.74 -15.03
CA ALA A 150 1.00 38.51 -16.20
C ALA A 150 2.53 38.59 -16.36
N ALA A 151 3.27 38.83 -15.27
CA ALA A 151 4.72 39.06 -15.29
C ALA A 151 5.54 37.75 -15.34
N CYS A 152 5.05 36.68 -14.71
CA CYS A 152 5.78 35.43 -14.47
C CYS A 152 4.94 34.20 -14.84
N SER A 153 4.23 34.25 -15.98
CA SER A 153 3.30 33.21 -16.43
C SER A 153 3.88 31.79 -16.51
N GLN A 154 5.17 31.64 -16.78
CA GLN A 154 5.85 30.34 -16.84
C GLN A 154 6.14 29.74 -15.45
N LEU A 155 6.30 30.59 -14.42
CA LEU A 155 6.69 30.17 -13.07
C LEU A 155 5.48 29.97 -12.15
N MET A 156 4.40 30.72 -12.41
CA MET A 156 3.19 30.72 -11.57
C MET A 156 2.51 29.36 -11.42
N PRO A 157 2.38 28.49 -12.45
CA PRO A 157 1.75 27.19 -12.28
C PRO A 157 2.45 26.33 -11.21
N ASP A 158 3.78 26.26 -11.24
CA ASP A 158 4.57 25.48 -10.29
C ASP A 158 4.59 26.15 -8.90
N ALA A 159 4.70 27.48 -8.86
CA ALA A 159 4.66 28.24 -7.60
C ALA A 159 3.30 28.09 -6.88
N VAL A 160 2.19 28.19 -7.60
CA VAL A 160 0.84 28.00 -7.05
C VAL A 160 0.62 26.54 -6.63
N ALA A 161 1.14 25.57 -7.39
CA ALA A 161 1.10 24.17 -6.99
C ALA A 161 1.89 23.90 -5.69
N ALA A 162 3.06 24.52 -5.53
CA ALA A 162 3.82 24.47 -4.28
C ALA A 162 3.05 25.14 -3.13
N HIS A 163 2.49 26.33 -3.35
CA HIS A 163 1.61 27.03 -2.40
C HIS A 163 0.45 26.13 -1.91
N HIS A 164 -0.28 25.48 -2.83
CA HIS A 164 -1.37 24.55 -2.48
C HIS A 164 -0.88 23.38 -1.63
N ARG A 165 0.27 22.80 -1.98
CA ARG A 165 0.84 21.68 -1.22
C ARG A 165 1.23 22.08 0.20
N LEU A 166 1.88 23.23 0.36
CA LEU A 166 2.33 23.72 1.66
C LEU A 166 1.13 24.03 2.58
N ILE A 167 0.13 24.73 2.07
CA ILE A 167 -1.09 25.04 2.84
C ILE A 167 -1.82 23.76 3.23
N ARG A 168 -2.02 22.82 2.31
CA ARG A 168 -2.69 21.53 2.61
C ARG A 168 -1.93 20.70 3.64
N ALA A 169 -0.59 20.73 3.61
CA ALA A 169 0.21 20.07 4.62
C ALA A 169 -0.01 20.69 6.01
N LEU A 170 -0.11 22.01 6.11
CA LEU A 170 -0.39 22.71 7.36
C LEU A 170 -1.83 22.48 7.85
N ILE A 171 -2.82 22.47 6.96
CA ILE A 171 -4.20 22.13 7.29
C ILE A 171 -4.26 20.74 7.93
N ALA A 172 -3.59 19.75 7.34
CA ALA A 172 -3.52 18.40 7.88
C ALA A 172 -2.78 18.35 9.23
N LYS A 173 -1.66 19.07 9.38
CA LYS A 173 -0.85 19.13 10.61
C LYS A 173 -1.64 19.69 11.80
N TYR A 174 -2.43 20.73 11.57
CA TYR A 174 -3.20 21.42 12.62
C TYR A 174 -4.63 20.90 12.77
N HIS A 175 -4.98 19.82 12.06
CA HIS A 175 -6.33 19.24 12.06
C HIS A 175 -7.42 20.29 11.76
N CYS A 176 -7.13 21.21 10.84
CA CYS A 176 -8.12 22.13 10.28
C CYS A 176 -8.80 21.50 9.06
N TYR A 177 -9.81 22.18 8.54
CA TYR A 177 -10.64 21.70 7.44
C TYR A 177 -10.56 22.67 6.24
N GLU A 178 -10.19 22.16 5.07
CA GLU A 178 -10.26 22.91 3.80
C GLU A 178 -11.73 22.97 3.36
N VAL A 179 -12.34 24.15 3.49
CA VAL A 179 -13.74 24.39 3.08
C VAL A 179 -13.81 24.42 1.55
N LYS A 180 -13.04 25.33 0.96
CA LYS A 180 -12.96 25.52 -0.49
C LYS A 180 -11.69 26.27 -0.87
N THR A 181 -11.31 26.09 -2.13
CA THR A 181 -10.19 26.78 -2.76
C THR A 181 -10.74 27.42 -4.04
N VAL A 182 -10.53 28.72 -4.20
CA VAL A 182 -10.98 29.50 -5.38
C VAL A 182 -9.76 30.16 -5.98
N GLY A 183 -9.28 29.62 -7.11
CA GLY A 183 -8.00 30.07 -7.68
C GLY A 183 -6.84 29.75 -6.74
N ASP A 184 -6.18 30.79 -6.25
CA ASP A 184 -5.11 30.77 -5.26
C ASP A 184 -5.56 31.10 -3.84
N SER A 185 -6.85 31.41 -3.63
CA SER A 185 -7.37 31.72 -2.30
C SER A 185 -7.89 30.47 -1.59
N PHE A 186 -7.59 30.32 -0.29
CA PHE A 186 -8.12 29.23 0.55
C PHE A 186 -9.10 29.76 1.58
N VAL A 187 -10.14 28.96 1.82
CA VAL A 187 -11.03 29.11 2.97
C VAL A 187 -10.84 27.88 3.86
N ILE A 188 -10.39 28.12 5.09
CA ILE A 188 -10.05 27.08 6.06
C ILE A 188 -10.87 27.29 7.32
N ALA A 189 -11.48 26.22 7.83
CA ALA A 189 -12.21 26.22 9.09
C ALA A 189 -11.45 25.42 10.16
N CYS A 190 -11.27 25.99 11.33
CA CYS A 190 -10.63 25.34 12.46
C CYS A 190 -11.58 25.32 13.67
N LYS A 191 -11.61 24.20 14.40
CA LYS A 191 -12.37 24.05 15.66
C LYS A 191 -11.74 24.85 16.82
N SER A 192 -10.46 25.18 16.71
CA SER A 192 -9.69 25.87 17.74
C SER A 192 -9.04 27.13 17.18
N VAL A 193 -9.23 28.26 17.87
CA VAL A 193 -8.57 29.54 17.56
C VAL A 193 -7.06 29.38 17.63
N PHE A 194 -6.55 28.64 18.61
CA PHE A 194 -5.11 28.43 18.78
C PHE A 194 -4.51 27.66 17.59
N ALA A 195 -5.21 26.62 17.11
CA ALA A 195 -4.78 25.87 15.93
C ALA A 195 -4.75 26.77 14.68
N ALA A 196 -5.74 27.63 14.49
CA ALA A 196 -5.78 28.59 13.39
C ALA A 196 -4.59 29.56 13.45
N VAL A 197 -4.32 30.18 14.60
CA VAL A 197 -3.21 31.13 14.75
C VAL A 197 -1.85 30.44 14.51
N GLN A 198 -1.68 29.21 14.99
CA GLN A 198 -0.45 28.45 14.77
C GLN A 198 -0.28 28.06 13.29
N LEU A 199 -1.37 27.69 12.61
CA LEU A 199 -1.38 27.47 11.17
C LEU A 199 -0.93 28.72 10.41
N VAL A 200 -1.48 29.89 10.74
CA VAL A 200 -1.13 31.15 10.06
C VAL A 200 0.32 31.55 10.32
N ARG A 201 0.80 31.41 11.56
CA ARG A 201 2.19 31.69 11.91
C ARG A 201 3.15 30.77 11.14
N GLU A 202 2.89 29.47 11.13
CA GLU A 202 3.75 28.51 10.45
C GLU A 202 3.66 28.66 8.93
N LEU A 203 2.50 29.03 8.38
CA LEU A 203 2.35 29.35 6.96
C LEU A 203 3.34 30.44 6.55
N GLN A 204 3.39 31.56 7.25
CA GLN A 204 4.34 32.63 6.92
C GLN A 204 5.81 32.18 7.03
N GLN A 205 6.14 31.40 8.07
CA GLN A 205 7.50 30.88 8.27
C GLN A 205 7.93 29.91 7.17
N VAL A 206 7.05 28.96 6.83
CA VAL A 206 7.33 27.93 5.80
C VAL A 206 7.48 28.58 4.43
N PHE A 207 6.66 29.59 4.12
CA PHE A 207 6.75 30.30 2.83
C PHE A 207 8.06 31.07 2.68
N VAL A 208 8.49 31.78 3.73
CA VAL A 208 9.79 32.49 3.73
C VAL A 208 10.97 31.52 3.64
N GLN A 209 10.87 30.33 4.26
CA GLN A 209 11.94 29.33 4.23
C GLN A 209 11.92 28.43 2.99
N HIS A 210 10.84 28.46 2.20
CA HIS A 210 10.71 27.59 1.04
C HIS A 210 11.69 27.99 -0.06
N ASP A 211 12.34 27.01 -0.66
CA ASP A 211 13.15 27.23 -1.85
C ASP A 211 12.24 27.27 -3.09
N TRP A 212 11.92 28.49 -3.53
CA TRP A 212 11.14 28.72 -4.74
C TRP A 212 11.94 28.48 -6.03
N GLY A 213 13.25 28.23 -5.95
CA GLY A 213 14.13 27.99 -7.09
C GLY A 213 14.36 29.19 -8.01
N THR A 214 13.79 30.35 -7.67
CA THR A 214 13.86 31.58 -8.48
C THR A 214 13.70 32.82 -7.60
N GLY A 215 14.44 33.89 -7.94
CA GLY A 215 14.25 35.23 -7.36
C GLY A 215 13.32 36.12 -8.20
N ALA A 216 12.75 35.60 -9.30
CA ALA A 216 11.93 36.39 -10.21
C ALA A 216 10.61 36.87 -9.55
N LEU A 217 10.05 36.07 -8.64
CA LEU A 217 8.85 36.43 -7.88
C LEU A 217 9.13 37.65 -6.98
N ASP A 218 10.23 37.61 -6.23
CA ASP A 218 10.65 38.73 -5.38
C ASP A 218 10.93 40.00 -6.17
N GLU A 219 11.63 39.86 -7.31
CA GLU A 219 11.90 40.99 -8.21
C GLU A 219 10.62 41.60 -8.78
N ALA A 220 9.61 40.78 -9.12
CA ALA A 220 8.32 41.26 -9.56
C ALA A 220 7.61 42.05 -8.46
N TYR A 221 7.59 41.56 -7.22
CA TYR A 221 7.01 42.30 -6.09
C TYR A 221 7.69 43.65 -5.84
N ARG A 222 9.03 43.70 -5.90
CA ARG A 222 9.76 44.96 -5.73
C ARG A 222 9.40 45.96 -6.82
N LYS A 223 9.29 45.51 -8.08
CA LYS A 223 8.82 46.36 -9.20
C LYS A 223 7.40 46.85 -9.01
N PHE A 224 6.49 46.02 -8.50
CA PHE A 224 5.12 46.45 -8.23
C PHE A 224 5.05 47.52 -7.15
N GLU A 225 5.85 47.39 -6.08
CA GLU A 225 5.93 48.41 -5.03
C GLU A 225 6.57 49.71 -5.53
N GLU A 226 7.60 49.64 -6.36
CA GLU A 226 8.23 50.81 -6.98
C GLU A 226 7.27 51.53 -7.92
N GLY A 227 6.58 50.80 -8.79
CA GLY A 227 5.57 51.37 -9.69
C GLY A 227 4.45 52.07 -8.90
N ARG A 228 3.96 51.46 -7.81
CA ARG A 228 2.99 52.10 -6.91
C ARG A 228 3.51 53.37 -6.25
N ALA A 229 4.79 53.44 -5.91
CA ALA A 229 5.39 54.63 -5.29
C ALA A 229 5.59 55.78 -6.29
N GLU A 230 5.75 55.48 -7.57
CA GLU A 230 5.83 56.48 -8.64
C GLU A 230 4.44 57.06 -8.98
N GLU A 231 3.41 56.22 -8.95
CA GLU A 231 2.02 56.62 -9.25
C GLU A 231 1.34 57.36 -8.10
N ASP A 232 1.69 57.06 -6.84
CA ASP A 232 0.99 57.61 -5.69
C ASP A 232 1.47 59.01 -5.29
N ALA A 233 0.66 60.02 -5.61
CA ALA A 233 0.89 61.41 -5.24
C ALA A 233 0.86 61.67 -3.72
N GLU A 234 0.30 60.76 -2.91
CA GLU A 234 0.24 60.87 -1.45
C GLU A 234 1.50 60.33 -0.75
N GLY A 235 2.51 59.89 -1.51
CA GLY A 235 3.81 59.52 -0.97
C GLY A 235 3.87 58.11 -0.40
N TYR A 236 3.34 57.12 -1.11
CA TYR A 236 3.52 55.71 -0.76
C TYR A 236 5.01 55.35 -0.68
N VAL A 237 5.42 54.82 0.47
CA VAL A 237 6.80 54.35 0.70
C VAL A 237 6.82 52.84 0.52
N PRO A 238 7.60 52.30 -0.45
CA PRO A 238 7.77 50.87 -0.63
C PRO A 238 8.28 50.20 0.65
N PRO A 239 7.54 49.25 1.24
CA PRO A 239 7.94 48.60 2.49
C PRO A 239 9.12 47.65 2.31
N THR A 240 9.28 47.05 1.12
CA THR A 240 10.29 46.02 0.90
C THR A 240 11.24 46.32 -0.27
N ALA A 241 10.79 47.07 -1.28
CA ALA A 241 11.57 47.29 -2.50
C ALA A 241 12.90 48.01 -2.26
N ARG A 242 12.97 48.93 -1.29
CA ARG A 242 14.18 49.71 -1.01
C ARG A 242 15.06 49.12 0.11
N LEU A 243 14.77 47.89 0.55
CA LEU A 243 15.59 47.20 1.55
C LEU A 243 16.90 46.71 0.94
N ASP A 244 17.95 46.64 1.77
CA ASP A 244 19.19 45.96 1.42
C ASP A 244 18.95 44.48 1.10
N ALA A 245 19.69 43.92 0.15
CA ALA A 245 19.50 42.55 -0.33
C ALA A 245 19.66 41.50 0.78
N ALA A 246 20.56 41.70 1.75
CA ALA A 246 20.75 40.78 2.87
C ALA A 246 19.57 40.84 3.85
N VAL A 247 19.04 42.05 4.09
CA VAL A 247 17.86 42.26 4.95
C VAL A 247 16.61 41.69 4.30
N TYR A 248 16.42 41.93 3.00
CA TYR A 248 15.27 41.45 2.24
C TYR A 248 15.15 39.93 2.35
N ARG A 249 16.23 39.20 2.03
CA ARG A 249 16.25 37.72 2.05
C ARG A 249 15.99 37.11 3.44
N HIS A 250 16.17 37.87 4.51
CA HIS A 250 15.89 37.38 5.86
C HIS A 250 14.39 37.38 6.19
N TYR A 251 13.62 38.31 5.60
CA TYR A 251 12.21 38.52 5.92
C TYR A 251 11.25 38.18 4.77
N TRP A 252 11.72 38.18 3.53
CA TRP A 252 10.91 38.05 2.32
C TRP A 252 11.56 37.07 1.34
N ASN A 253 10.74 36.16 0.80
CA ASN A 253 11.16 35.17 -0.20
C ASN A 253 9.91 34.57 -0.89
N GLY A 254 9.85 34.66 -2.21
CA GLY A 254 8.82 34.05 -3.05
C GLY A 254 7.41 34.62 -2.90
N LEU A 255 6.39 33.75 -2.90
CA LEU A 255 4.97 34.16 -2.89
C LEU A 255 4.57 34.79 -1.56
N ARG A 256 3.93 35.97 -1.63
CA ARG A 256 3.40 36.68 -0.45
C ARG A 256 1.94 36.32 -0.25
N VAL A 257 1.60 35.81 0.92
CA VAL A 257 0.24 35.35 1.24
C VAL A 257 -0.39 36.27 2.28
N ARG A 258 -1.50 36.91 1.92
CA ARG A 258 -2.36 37.65 2.85
C ARG A 258 -3.21 36.67 3.62
N VAL A 259 -3.37 36.90 4.92
CA VAL A 259 -4.17 36.01 5.78
C VAL A 259 -5.11 36.83 6.65
N GLY A 260 -6.41 36.53 6.58
CA GLY A 260 -7.43 37.02 7.48
C GLY A 260 -7.90 35.91 8.42
N VAL A 261 -8.01 36.21 9.72
CA VAL A 261 -8.53 35.26 10.72
C VAL A 261 -9.66 35.92 11.47
N HIS A 262 -10.77 35.21 11.63
CA HIS A 262 -11.89 35.67 12.45
C HIS A 262 -12.57 34.48 13.13
N THR A 263 -13.15 34.72 14.31
CA THR A 263 -13.81 33.69 15.12
C THR A 263 -15.21 34.18 15.50
N GLY A 264 -16.20 33.32 15.30
CA GLY A 264 -17.58 33.63 15.64
C GLY A 264 -18.52 32.46 15.37
N LEU A 265 -19.80 32.63 15.67
CA LEU A 265 -20.82 31.65 15.31
C LEU A 265 -21.08 31.71 13.80
N CYS A 266 -21.29 30.55 13.19
CA CYS A 266 -21.54 30.41 11.76
C CYS A 266 -22.78 29.56 11.51
N ASP A 267 -23.51 29.86 10.44
CA ASP A 267 -24.51 28.94 9.89
C ASP A 267 -23.79 27.84 9.12
N ILE A 268 -23.77 26.63 9.68
CA ILE A 268 -23.05 25.47 9.14
C ILE A 268 -23.99 24.68 8.23
N ARG A 269 -23.64 24.59 6.93
CA ARG A 269 -24.43 23.86 5.95
C ARG A 269 -23.59 22.75 5.33
N ARG A 270 -24.19 21.56 5.17
CA ARG A 270 -23.57 20.46 4.45
C ARG A 270 -24.08 20.47 3.01
N ASP A 271 -23.17 20.56 2.05
CA ASP A 271 -23.52 20.41 0.65
C ASP A 271 -23.73 18.92 0.32
N GLU A 272 -24.86 18.60 -0.30
CA GLU A 272 -25.23 17.24 -0.68
C GLU A 272 -24.42 16.73 -1.88
N VAL A 273 -23.95 17.62 -2.74
CA VAL A 273 -23.20 17.29 -3.96
C VAL A 273 -21.74 17.04 -3.62
N THR A 274 -21.06 18.04 -3.06
CA THR A 274 -19.63 17.91 -2.72
C THR A 274 -19.38 17.14 -1.43
N LYS A 275 -20.44 16.80 -0.68
CA LYS A 275 -20.41 16.17 0.66
C LYS A 275 -19.61 16.95 1.71
N GLY A 276 -19.17 18.18 1.41
CA GLY A 276 -18.41 19.05 2.30
C GLY A 276 -19.29 19.92 3.20
N TYR A 277 -18.67 20.65 4.11
CA TYR A 277 -19.32 21.65 4.95
C TYR A 277 -18.92 23.06 4.51
N ASP A 278 -19.90 23.94 4.39
CA ASP A 278 -19.75 25.38 4.16
C ASP A 278 -20.23 26.17 5.38
N TYR A 279 -19.66 27.37 5.54
CA TYR A 279 -19.89 28.24 6.69
C TYR A 279 -20.37 29.61 6.20
N TYR A 280 -21.56 30.02 6.61
CA TYR A 280 -22.20 31.29 6.21
C TYR A 280 -22.44 32.20 7.42
N GLY A 281 -22.73 33.48 7.14
CA GLY A 281 -23.08 34.49 8.13
C GLY A 281 -22.06 35.62 8.25
N GLU A 282 -22.29 36.53 9.19
CA GLU A 282 -21.44 37.72 9.41
C GLU A 282 -19.98 37.35 9.71
N THR A 283 -19.76 36.26 10.46
CA THR A 283 -18.43 35.74 10.77
C THR A 283 -17.62 35.42 9.50
N ALA A 284 -18.25 34.80 8.50
CA ALA A 284 -17.60 34.48 7.22
C ALA A 284 -17.28 35.76 6.43
N ASN A 285 -18.22 36.70 6.38
CA ASN A 285 -18.04 37.97 5.67
C ASN A 285 -16.93 38.83 6.30
N MET A 286 -16.85 38.86 7.64
CA MET A 286 -15.81 39.59 8.37
C MET A 286 -14.43 38.99 8.13
N ALA A 287 -14.32 37.66 8.12
CA ALA A 287 -13.08 36.95 7.84
C ALA A 287 -12.54 37.25 6.43
N VAL A 288 -13.41 37.24 5.42
CA VAL A 288 -13.09 37.67 4.04
C VAL A 288 -12.65 39.13 4.01
N ALA A 289 -13.38 40.02 4.69
CA ALA A 289 -13.07 41.44 4.73
C ALA A 289 -11.73 41.77 5.42
N HIS A 290 -11.22 40.89 6.28
CA HIS A 290 -9.88 41.00 6.84
C HIS A 290 -8.80 40.47 5.87
N GLY A 291 -9.08 39.42 5.09
CA GLY A 291 -8.17 38.90 4.08
C GLY A 291 -8.04 39.78 2.83
N GLY A 292 -9.12 40.44 2.42
CA GLY A 292 -9.20 41.24 1.19
C GLY A 292 -8.97 42.75 1.34
N ARG A 293 -8.66 43.25 2.54
CA ARG A 293 -8.60 44.70 2.81
C ARG A 293 -7.44 45.47 2.12
N GLY A 294 -6.68 44.81 1.25
CA GLY A 294 -5.62 45.39 0.42
C GLY A 294 -6.04 45.83 -0.99
N GLU A 295 -7.25 45.50 -1.45
CA GLU A 295 -7.68 45.75 -2.84
C GLU A 295 -9.07 46.38 -2.85
N ARG A 296 -9.14 47.72 -2.87
CA ARG A 296 -10.41 48.42 -3.11
C ARG A 296 -10.77 48.30 -4.59
N ARG A 297 -11.94 47.69 -4.83
CA ARG A 297 -12.77 47.69 -6.05
C ARG A 297 -12.33 46.76 -7.19
N ALA A 298 -12.80 45.50 -7.14
CA ALA A 298 -13.58 44.89 -8.21
C ALA A 298 -14.22 43.58 -7.73
N GLY A 299 -15.55 43.47 -7.80
CA GLY A 299 -16.20 42.17 -8.04
C GLY A 299 -16.63 41.26 -6.87
N ALA A 300 -16.64 41.69 -5.61
CA ALA A 300 -17.08 40.83 -4.50
C ALA A 300 -18.60 40.80 -4.25
N ALA A 301 -19.43 40.99 -5.28
CA ALA A 301 -20.90 41.03 -5.14
C ALA A 301 -21.63 39.74 -5.54
N ASP A 302 -20.99 38.78 -6.22
CA ASP A 302 -21.70 37.61 -6.78
C ASP A 302 -21.34 36.25 -6.14
N ALA A 303 -20.59 36.21 -5.03
CA ALA A 303 -20.17 34.96 -4.40
C ALA A 303 -21.09 34.46 -3.26
N CYS A 304 -22.25 35.09 -3.05
CA CYS A 304 -23.25 34.71 -2.05
C CYS A 304 -24.70 34.87 -2.57
N GLY A 305 -24.92 34.48 -3.83
CA GLY A 305 -26.24 34.16 -4.37
C GLY A 305 -26.47 32.66 -4.40
#